data_AF-A0A933Y332-F1
#
_entry.id   AF-A0A933Y332-F1
#
_cell.length_a   1.000
_cell.length_b   1.000
_cell.length_c   1.000
_cell.angle_alpha   90.00
_cell.angle_beta   90.00
_cell.angle_gamma   90.00
#
_symmetry.space_group_name_H-M   'P 1'
#
loop_
_entity.id
_entity.type
_entity.pdbx_description
1 polymer ?
#
loop_
_entity_poly.entity_id
_entity_poly.type
_entity_poly.pdbx_seq_one_letter_code
_entity_poly.pdbx_strand_id
1 'polypeptide(L)'
;MSNDPGAPRLGSRLRCLRGDESPAAFAERLGVEVTFLHEVELGVRLPEDEQLARFARRLAVDPGELILLAYLDRSPLLASYLAARGIDPDLDAPNCCSFGGSASD
;
A
#
# COMPACT_ATOMS: atom_id res chain seq x y z
N MET A 1 -12.03 13.63 2.94
CA MET A 1 -11.44 12.71 3.92
C MET A 1 -12.33 11.49 3.98
N SER A 2 -12.08 10.50 3.11
CA SER A 2 -12.87 9.27 3.08
C SER A 2 -11.95 8.13 3.52
N ASN A 3 -11.96 7.84 4.83
CA ASN A 3 -11.58 6.52 5.30
C ASN A 3 -12.77 5.62 4.98
N ASP A 4 -12.73 5.00 3.81
CA ASP A 4 -13.68 3.96 3.43
C ASP A 4 -13.30 2.69 4.20
N PRO A 5 -14.08 2.23 5.20
CA PRO A 5 -13.72 1.12 6.07
C PRO A 5 -13.63 -0.25 5.35
N GLY A 6 -13.81 -0.28 4.02
CA GLY A 6 -13.64 -1.47 3.18
C GLY A 6 -12.50 -1.38 2.16
N ALA A 7 -11.74 -0.28 2.09
CA ALA A 7 -10.64 -0.19 1.14
C ALA A 7 -9.45 -1.08 1.58
N PRO A 8 -8.86 -1.87 0.67
CA PRO A 8 -7.67 -2.67 0.98
C PRO A 8 -6.52 -1.75 1.40
N ARG A 9 -5.84 -2.12 2.49
CA ARG A 9 -4.74 -1.37 3.08
C ARG A 9 -3.54 -1.35 2.15
N LEU A 10 -3.18 -2.51 1.58
CA LEU A 10 -2.11 -2.61 0.59
C LEU A 10 -2.43 -1.76 -0.64
N GLY A 11 -3.65 -1.89 -1.17
CA GLY A 11 -4.06 -1.17 -2.37
C GLY A 11 -4.06 0.35 -2.17
N SER A 12 -4.52 0.81 -1.00
CA SER A 12 -4.48 2.22 -0.62
C SER A 12 -3.05 2.74 -0.48
N ARG A 13 -2.16 1.92 0.09
CA ARG A 13 -0.74 2.26 0.21
C ARG A 13 -0.03 2.33 -1.14
N LEU A 14 -0.33 1.43 -2.07
CA LEU A 14 0.22 1.46 -3.43
C LEU A 14 -0.28 2.68 -4.21
N ARG A 15 -1.57 3.03 -4.12
CA ARG A 15 -2.10 4.27 -4.71
C ARG A 15 -1.39 5.51 -4.19
N CYS A 16 -1.06 5.51 -2.92
CA CYS A 16 -0.32 6.56 -2.26
C CYS A 16 1.13 6.66 -2.73
N LEU A 17 1.84 5.53 -2.81
CA LEU A 17 3.22 5.48 -3.33
C LEU A 17 3.30 5.80 -4.83
N ARG A 18 2.21 5.59 -5.57
CA ARG A 18 2.05 6.01 -6.95
C ARG A 18 1.92 7.54 -7.07
N GLY A 19 1.23 8.19 -6.13
CA GLY A 19 0.98 9.65 -6.19
C GLY A 19 0.30 10.04 -7.50
N ASP A 20 0.88 11.01 -8.21
CA ASP A 20 0.36 11.50 -9.50
C ASP A 20 0.81 10.65 -10.70
N GLU A 21 1.64 9.62 -10.49
CA GLU A 21 2.08 8.72 -11.56
C GLU A 21 0.87 7.97 -12.16
N SER A 22 0.82 7.88 -13.49
CA SER A 22 -0.25 7.13 -14.16
C SER A 22 -0.19 5.64 -13.77
N PRO A 23 -1.34 4.92 -13.71
CA PRO A 23 -1.34 3.50 -13.38
C PRO A 23 -0.43 2.65 -14.29
N ALA A 24 -0.37 2.99 -15.59
CA ALA A 24 0.49 2.29 -16.54
C ALA A 24 1.99 2.50 -16.23
N ALA A 25 2.41 3.75 -15.98
CA ALA A 25 3.80 4.05 -15.63
C ALA A 25 4.22 3.39 -14.31
N PHE A 26 3.34 3.39 -13.30
CA PHE A 26 3.60 2.74 -12.03
C PHE A 26 3.69 1.21 -12.16
N ALA A 27 2.81 0.60 -12.96
CA ALA A 27 2.86 -0.83 -13.25
C ALA A 27 4.17 -1.24 -13.94
N GLU A 28 4.60 -0.46 -14.93
CA GLU A 28 5.91 -0.61 -15.59
C GLU A 28 7.07 -0.49 -14.59
N ARG A 29 7.04 0.53 -13.72
CA ARG A 29 8.04 0.70 -12.64
C ARG A 29 8.07 -0.51 -11.70
N LEU A 30 6.91 -1.07 -11.39
CA LEU A 30 6.73 -2.27 -10.59
C LEU A 30 6.98 -3.57 -11.36
N GLY A 31 7.23 -3.52 -12.68
CA GLY A 31 7.44 -4.66 -13.57
C GLY A 31 6.28 -5.66 -13.54
N VAL A 32 5.05 -5.16 -13.58
CA VAL A 32 3.81 -5.94 -13.60
C VAL A 32 2.84 -5.38 -14.63
N GLU A 33 1.85 -6.18 -15.01
CA GLU A 33 0.76 -5.74 -15.87
C GLU A 33 -0.12 -4.70 -15.17
N VAL A 34 -0.60 -3.72 -15.92
CA VAL A 34 -1.49 -2.65 -15.38
C VAL A 34 -2.79 -3.23 -14.79
N THR A 35 -3.33 -4.28 -15.40
CA THR A 35 -4.52 -4.99 -14.88
C THR A 35 -4.23 -5.65 -13.54
N PHE A 36 -3.05 -6.26 -13.40
CA PHE A 36 -2.62 -6.85 -12.13
C PHE A 36 -2.50 -5.77 -11.05
N LEU A 37 -1.85 -4.64 -11.34
CA LEU A 37 -1.78 -3.52 -10.41
C LEU A 37 -3.18 -3.05 -10.00
N HIS A 38 -4.10 -2.92 -10.95
CA HIS A 38 -5.47 -2.48 -10.67
C HIS A 38 -6.22 -3.45 -9.75
N GLU A 39 -6.12 -4.76 -9.99
CA GLU A 39 -6.71 -5.79 -9.12
C GLU A 39 -6.14 -5.72 -7.69
N VAL A 40 -4.85 -5.42 -7.55
CA VAL A 40 -4.19 -5.25 -6.24
C VAL A 40 -4.63 -3.96 -5.55
N GLU A 41 -4.70 -2.83 -6.27
CA GLU A 41 -5.21 -1.56 -5.72
C GLU A 41 -6.67 -1.66 -5.24
N LEU A 42 -7.45 -2.54 -5.86
CA LEU A 42 -8.84 -2.85 -5.47
C LEU A 42 -8.96 -3.99 -4.44
N GLY A 43 -7.88 -4.70 -4.11
CA GLY A 43 -7.89 -5.79 -3.14
C GLY A 43 -8.56 -7.07 -3.67
N VAL A 44 -8.82 -7.13 -4.98
CA VAL A 44 -9.33 -8.31 -5.68
C VAL A 44 -8.26 -9.40 -5.74
N ARG A 45 -7.00 -8.98 -5.89
CA ARG A 45 -5.85 -9.87 -5.97
C ARG A 45 -4.79 -9.44 -4.98
N LEU A 46 -4.23 -10.40 -4.25
CA LEU A 46 -3.12 -10.15 -3.33
C LEU A 46 -1.84 -10.73 -3.93
N PRO A 47 -0.75 -9.94 -4.03
CA PRO A 47 0.52 -10.45 -4.50
C PRO A 47 1.12 -11.47 -3.52
N GLU A 48 2.00 -12.33 -4.04
CA GLU A 48 2.84 -13.20 -3.24
C GLU A 48 3.94 -12.40 -2.53
N ASP A 49 4.48 -12.92 -1.43
CA ASP A 49 5.47 -12.23 -0.60
C ASP A 49 6.73 -11.84 -1.40
N GLU A 50 7.16 -12.67 -2.35
CA GLU A 50 8.27 -12.35 -3.26
C GLU A 50 7.95 -11.16 -4.18
N GLN A 51 6.70 -11.03 -4.65
CA GLN A 51 6.27 -9.88 -5.43
C GLN A 51 6.26 -8.61 -4.57
N LEU A 52 5.75 -8.69 -3.34
CA LEU A 52 5.73 -7.57 -2.40
C LEU A 52 7.15 -7.09 -2.07
N ALA A 53 8.09 -8.02 -1.84
CA ALA A 53 9.49 -7.68 -1.61
C ALA A 53 10.13 -6.99 -2.82
N ARG A 54 9.79 -7.38 -4.05
CA ARG A 54 10.24 -6.70 -5.27
C ARG A 54 9.63 -5.31 -5.41
N PHE A 55 8.35 -5.14 -5.09
CA PHE A 55 7.70 -3.83 -5.10
C PHE A 55 8.38 -2.90 -4.10
N ALA A 56 8.57 -3.35 -2.86
CA ALA A 56 9.21 -2.56 -1.81
C ALA A 56 10.59 -2.04 -2.23
N ARG A 57 11.43 -2.90 -2.83
CA ARG A 57 12.75 -2.50 -3.36
C ARG A 57 12.65 -1.43 -4.45
N ARG A 58 11.70 -1.55 -5.38
CA ARG A 58 11.48 -0.59 -6.48
C ARG A 58 10.88 0.74 -6.00
N LEU A 59 10.15 0.71 -4.88
CA LEU A 59 9.53 1.87 -4.26
C LEU A 59 10.39 2.50 -3.16
N ALA A 60 11.54 1.89 -2.83
CA ALA A 60 12.42 2.28 -1.72
C ALA A 60 11.69 2.36 -0.36
N VAL A 61 10.78 1.41 -0.11
CA VAL A 61 10.08 1.24 1.18
C VAL A 61 10.49 -0.07 1.86
N ASP A 62 10.15 -0.21 3.13
CA ASP A 62 10.40 -1.45 3.86
C ASP A 62 9.53 -2.60 3.29
N PRO A 63 10.11 -3.76 2.91
CA PRO A 63 9.31 -4.93 2.53
C PRO A 63 8.39 -5.43 3.64
N GLY A 64 8.79 -5.28 4.91
CA GLY A 64 7.95 -5.66 6.05
C GLY A 64 6.62 -4.90 6.07
N GLU A 65 6.65 -3.61 5.75
CA GLU A 65 5.46 -2.75 5.59
C GLU A 65 4.47 -3.34 4.58
N LEU A 66 4.88 -3.57 3.33
CA LEU A 66 3.97 -4.05 2.28
C LEU A 66 3.44 -5.47 2.58
N ILE A 67 4.28 -6.33 3.16
CA ILE A 67 3.89 -7.68 3.57
C ILE A 67 2.84 -7.59 4.68
N LEU A 68 3.07 -6.79 5.73
CA LEU A 68 2.11 -6.63 6.82
C LEU A 68 0.75 -6.16 6.30
N LEU A 69 0.72 -5.14 5.44
CA LEU A 69 -0.53 -4.63 4.86
C LEU A 69 -1.26 -5.71 4.05
N ALA A 70 -0.54 -6.51 3.27
CA ALA A 70 -1.13 -7.63 2.54
C ALA A 70 -1.76 -8.67 3.49
N TYR A 71 -1.08 -9.01 4.60
CA TYR A 71 -1.62 -9.96 5.58
C TYR A 71 -2.83 -9.42 6.35
N LEU A 72 -2.87 -8.11 6.62
CA LEU A 72 -4.03 -7.44 7.21
C LEU A 72 -5.24 -7.48 6.27
N ASP A 73 -5.01 -7.32 4.96
CA ASP A 73 -6.05 -7.48 3.94
C ASP A 73 -6.51 -8.95 3.81
N ARG A 74 -5.61 -9.93 3.98
CA ARG A 74 -5.96 -11.37 4.02
C ARG A 74 -6.80 -11.75 5.23
N SER A 75 -6.59 -11.12 6.38
CA SER A 75 -7.22 -11.48 7.66
C SER A 75 -7.62 -10.26 8.48
N PRO A 76 -8.90 -9.84 8.43
CA PRO A 76 -9.41 -8.76 9.29
C PRO A 76 -9.27 -9.04 10.79
N LEU A 77 -9.21 -10.32 11.19
CA LEU A 77 -8.97 -10.72 12.58
C LEU A 77 -7.56 -10.34 13.05
N LEU A 78 -6.57 -10.35 12.15
CA LEU A 78 -5.20 -9.93 12.48
C LEU A 78 -5.17 -8.45 12.88
N ALA A 79 -5.84 -7.58 12.11
CA ALA A 79 -5.95 -6.16 12.43
C ALA A 79 -6.59 -5.96 13.81
N SER A 80 -7.69 -6.68 14.09
CA SER A 80 -8.39 -6.63 15.37
C SER A 80 -7.51 -7.13 16.53
N TYR A 81 -6.73 -8.18 16.30
CA TYR A 81 -5.84 -8.78 17.31
C TYR A 81 -4.66 -7.86 17.68
N LEU A 82 -4.09 -7.16 16.70
CA LEU A 82 -3.02 -6.18 16.90
C LEU A 82 -3.55 -4.94 17.63
N ALA A 83 -4.70 -4.42 17.20
CA ALA A 83 -5.34 -3.27 17.84
C ALA A 83 -5.67 -3.55 19.32
N ALA A 84 -6.15 -4.76 19.64
CA ALA A 84 -6.39 -5.19 21.02
C ALA A 84 -5.13 -5.23 21.90
N ARG A 85 -3.93 -5.18 21.31
CA ARG A 85 -2.62 -5.12 22.00
C ARG A 85 -2.00 -3.73 21.95
N GLY A 86 -2.72 -2.72 21.48
CA GLY A 86 -2.21 -1.36 21.33
C GLY A 86 -1.22 -1.20 20.18
N ILE A 87 -1.19 -2.13 19.22
CA ILE A 87 -0.42 -2.02 17.99
C ILE A 87 -1.38 -1.55 16.91
N ASP A 88 -1.26 -0.31 16.49
CA ASP A 88 -2.03 0.22 15.36
C ASP A 88 -1.22 0.06 14.07
N PRO A 89 -1.62 -0.87 13.18
CA PRO A 89 -0.90 -1.13 11.94
C PRO A 89 -1.02 0.00 10.90
N ASP A 90 -1.91 0.97 11.09
CA ASP A 90 -2.09 2.12 10.18
C ASP A 90 -1.26 3.34 10.60
N LEU A 91 -0.70 3.35 11.81
CA LEU A 91 -0.10 4.54 12.46
C LEU A 91 1.32 4.87 11.96
N ASP A 92 2.05 3.86 11.45
CA ASP A 92 3.44 4.01 10.98
C ASP A 92 3.57 4.07 9.44
N ALA A 93 2.48 3.92 8.68
CA ALA A 93 2.52 4.12 7.23
C ALA A 93 2.72 5.61 6.96
N PRO A 94 3.84 6.07 6.36
CA PRO A 94 4.09 7.49 6.20
C PRO A 94 2.96 8.11 5.39
N ASN A 95 2.27 9.03 6.05
CA ASN A 95 1.09 9.72 5.55
C ASN A 95 1.30 10.15 4.11
N CYS A 96 0.42 9.68 3.23
CA CYS A 96 0.41 9.96 1.80
C CYS A 96 0.30 11.45 1.43
N CYS A 97 0.10 12.31 2.42
CA CYS A 97 -0.21 13.72 2.28
C CYS A 97 0.89 14.66 2.80
N SER A 98 2.09 14.17 3.15
CA SER A 98 3.14 15.05 3.72
C SER A 98 4.16 15.60 2.73
N PHE A 99 4.05 15.33 1.43
CA PHE A 99 4.92 15.92 0.40
C PHE A 99 4.14 16.84 -0.54
N GLY A 100 3.60 17.93 0.02
CA GLY A 100 2.90 18.97 -0.74
C GLY A 100 2.90 20.32 -0.02
N GLY A 101 3.89 21.17 -0.33
CA GLY A 101 3.99 22.59 0.08
C GLY A 101 5.02 22.81 1.20
N SER A 102 6.13 23.56 1.03
CA SER A 102 6.33 24.75 0.21
C SER A 102 7.77 24.84 -0.30
N ALA A 103 7.94 24.84 -1.62
CA ALA A 103 9.00 25.58 -2.28
C ALA A 103 8.30 26.76 -2.97
N SER A 104 8.35 27.93 -2.35
CA SER A 104 8.09 29.22 -2.97
C SER A 104 8.93 30.23 -2.22
N ASP A 105 9.65 31.03 -3.00
CA ASP A 105 10.64 32.03 -2.63
C ASP A 105 10.25 32.99 -1.49
#